data_AF-A0A429MSR1-F1
#
_entry.id   AF-A0A429MSR1-F1
#
_cell.length_a   1.000
_cell.length_b   1.000
_cell.length_c   1.000
_cell.angle_alpha   90.00
_cell.angle_beta   90.00
_cell.angle_gamma   90.00
#
_symmetry.space_group_name_H-M   'P 1'
#
loop_
_entity.id
_entity.type
_entity.pdbx_description
1 polymer ?
#
loop_
_entity_poly.entity_id
_entity_poly.type
_entity_poly.pdbx_seq_one_letter_code
_entity_poly.pdbx_strand_id
1 'polypeptide(L)'
;MQASDLQIYASPTAGKKTIVMMLDTSGSMTNNSYGENRLAMLKNGMNAFLASNNPVLNDTRVGLGNFSANGDSRSGQILVAAAPLGDASTLNTVGSQRYKLKQAVANLTAGGSTPSAHAYAEAAAYLMGTTTYSETNYAIRKDSYIKRVRRSDNRTEYSYCTNYRDSQIDTANLWQPCRSNSYWSSWSTNNPGVDNATAYDTSSDWTYYYTYYYTTFNYAVANADSGIPKSKSNDTASNPNIVVDRNATNSNAVYQSPLPAVANRQSCDGQGIYFLSDGEPNNTTNTRSASVMSTALGSTFGADFNCSGGLSNTTADSGWACMGEFAKRLFDKTKNPAGVSIQTAFVGFGSDFSSLNSSDVKNACRLSSRTQSDRKGDDACSPNQSTNAVAAPGYGNGGFFPTQSSQGVTDSVIAFINNLDKVPLEPLTTGAISVPYDALNPKNLQEYGYLRAFEPNPANTYLTWRGNLKKYHVVLSGANAGAFEANSGGLVYNASGAFRTGTKDYWNSSTYTDGGKVFLGGSYANVPLPIAGQPETRDAEGNITKYYYAVQSKIRN
;
A
#
# COMPACT_ATOMS: atom_id res chain seq x y z
N MET A 1 -4.15 -38.29 12.40
CA MET A 1 -4.24 -37.43 11.21
C MET A 1 -2.86 -37.42 10.58
N GLN A 2 -2.61 -38.21 9.53
CA GLN A 2 -1.33 -38.19 8.81
C GLN A 2 -1.35 -36.96 7.89
N ALA A 3 -0.46 -36.00 8.11
CA ALA A 3 -0.08 -35.09 7.04
C ALA A 3 0.58 -35.95 5.96
N SER A 4 -0.01 -36.01 4.77
CA SER A 4 0.56 -36.78 3.67
C SER A 4 1.83 -36.08 3.17
N ASP A 5 2.86 -36.87 2.86
CA ASP A 5 4.16 -36.41 2.34
C ASP A 5 4.05 -35.50 1.10
N LEU A 6 2.90 -35.47 0.43
CA LEU A 6 2.64 -34.64 -0.74
C LEU A 6 2.55 -33.14 -0.46
N GLN A 7 2.21 -32.71 0.75
CA GLN A 7 2.20 -31.27 1.10
C GLN A 7 3.62 -30.72 1.35
N ILE A 8 4.61 -31.59 1.53
CA ILE A 8 6.01 -31.24 1.85
C ILE A 8 6.82 -30.95 0.57
N TYR A 9 6.42 -31.51 -0.57
CA TYR A 9 7.05 -31.28 -1.88
C TYR A 9 6.38 -30.18 -2.72
N ALA A 10 5.34 -29.52 -2.20
CA ALA A 10 4.88 -28.28 -2.81
C ALA A 10 6.00 -27.24 -2.70
N SER A 11 6.58 -26.84 -3.83
CA SER A 11 7.56 -25.76 -3.87
C SER A 11 6.98 -24.56 -3.10
N PRO A 12 7.60 -24.12 -1.99
CA PRO A 12 7.09 -22.98 -1.26
C PRO A 12 7.08 -21.79 -2.21
N THR A 13 5.89 -21.27 -2.46
CA THR A 13 5.72 -20.10 -3.31
C THR A 13 6.16 -18.90 -2.46
N ALA A 14 7.23 -18.23 -2.89
CA ALA A 14 7.66 -16.99 -2.25
C ALA A 14 6.50 -16.00 -2.20
N GLY A 15 6.40 -15.24 -1.11
CA GLY A 15 5.39 -14.22 -0.95
C GLY A 15 5.48 -13.19 -2.08
N LYS A 16 4.34 -12.76 -2.59
CA LYS A 16 4.29 -11.77 -3.67
C LYS A 16 4.57 -10.40 -3.09
N LYS A 17 5.54 -9.70 -3.68
CA LYS A 17 5.81 -8.28 -3.38
C LYS A 17 5.02 -7.40 -4.34
N THR A 18 4.27 -6.44 -3.79
CA THR A 18 3.52 -5.48 -4.60
C THR A 18 3.79 -4.06 -4.13
N ILE A 19 4.36 -3.23 -5.00
CA ILE A 19 4.50 -1.80 -4.76
C ILE A 19 3.71 -0.99 -5.77
N VAL A 20 3.06 0.06 -5.29
CA VAL A 20 2.58 1.15 -6.13
C VAL A 20 3.43 2.38 -5.84
N MET A 21 3.99 2.96 -6.89
CA MET A 21 4.75 4.20 -6.79
C MET A 21 3.83 5.39 -7.03
N MET A 22 3.91 6.40 -6.17
CA MET A 22 3.32 7.72 -6.42
C MET A 22 4.45 8.72 -6.49
N LEU A 23 4.70 9.24 -7.70
CA LEU A 23 5.78 10.17 -7.96
C LEU A 23 5.26 11.60 -8.05
N ASP A 24 5.87 12.49 -7.28
CA ASP A 24 5.63 13.92 -7.36
C ASP A 24 6.10 14.50 -8.70
N THR A 25 5.21 15.24 -9.32
CA THR A 25 5.37 15.98 -10.58
C THR A 25 4.77 17.37 -10.43
N SER A 26 4.75 17.92 -9.22
CA SER A 26 4.41 19.32 -8.96
C SER A 26 5.40 20.29 -9.61
N GLY A 27 5.05 21.58 -9.68
CA GLY A 27 5.90 22.59 -10.30
C GLY A 27 7.30 22.72 -9.69
N SER A 28 7.44 22.48 -8.38
CA SER A 28 8.73 22.52 -7.65
C SER A 28 9.76 21.54 -8.20
N MET A 29 9.30 20.44 -8.82
CA MET A 29 10.18 19.44 -9.44
C MET A 29 11.02 20.00 -10.60
N THR A 30 10.66 21.16 -11.17
CA THR A 30 11.46 21.85 -12.20
C THR A 30 11.70 23.33 -11.93
N ASN A 31 10.92 23.95 -11.03
CA ASN A 31 11.05 25.36 -10.68
C ASN A 31 11.11 25.52 -9.16
N ASN A 32 12.32 25.59 -8.63
CA ASN A 32 12.60 25.71 -7.20
C ASN A 32 13.73 26.70 -6.95
N SER A 33 13.89 27.13 -5.70
CA SER A 33 14.89 28.11 -5.27
C SER A 33 16.34 27.65 -5.43
N TYR A 34 16.58 26.35 -5.67
CA TYR A 34 17.92 25.78 -5.82
C TYR A 34 18.35 25.62 -7.28
N GLY A 35 17.46 25.93 -8.24
CA GLY A 35 17.72 25.73 -9.67
C GLY A 35 17.85 24.26 -10.07
N GLU A 36 17.31 23.34 -9.28
CA GLU A 36 17.42 21.89 -9.50
C GLU A 36 16.37 21.40 -10.50
N ASN A 37 16.78 20.59 -11.48
CA ASN A 37 15.83 19.83 -12.30
C ASN A 37 15.57 18.45 -11.67
N ARG A 38 14.78 18.46 -10.60
CA ARG A 38 14.42 17.26 -9.83
C ARG A 38 13.66 16.25 -10.69
N LEU A 39 12.75 16.69 -11.55
CA LEU A 39 12.03 15.79 -12.47
C LEU A 39 12.98 15.02 -13.39
N ALA A 40 14.03 15.66 -13.91
CA ALA A 40 15.03 14.96 -14.72
C ALA A 40 15.81 13.93 -13.90
N MET A 41 16.21 14.27 -12.67
CA MET A 41 16.89 13.34 -11.76
C MET A 41 16.01 12.13 -11.39
N LEU A 42 14.73 12.38 -11.09
CA LEU A 42 13.72 11.36 -10.85
C LEU A 42 13.62 10.41 -12.06
N LYS A 43 13.45 10.95 -13.27
CA LYS A 43 13.37 10.14 -14.50
C LYS A 43 14.62 9.29 -14.70
N ASN A 44 15.80 9.86 -14.46
CA ASN A 44 17.06 9.14 -14.58
C ASN A 44 17.18 8.01 -13.56
N GLY A 45 16.82 8.26 -12.30
CA GLY A 45 16.82 7.24 -11.25
C GLY A 45 15.82 6.12 -11.52
N MET A 46 14.60 6.47 -11.91
CA MET A 46 13.59 5.48 -12.29
C MET A 46 14.03 4.64 -13.50
N ASN A 47 14.66 5.24 -14.51
CA ASN A 47 15.20 4.48 -15.65
C ASN A 47 16.35 3.54 -15.23
N ALA A 48 17.21 3.95 -14.30
CA ALA A 48 18.26 3.09 -13.75
C ALA A 48 17.67 1.92 -12.94
N PHE A 49 16.65 2.16 -12.11
CA PHE A 49 15.88 1.11 -11.46
C PHE A 49 15.29 0.12 -12.47
N LEU A 50 14.62 0.61 -13.51
CA LEU A 50 14.03 -0.22 -14.56
C LEU A 50 15.07 -0.96 -15.42
N ALA A 51 16.32 -0.51 -15.44
CA ALA A 51 17.44 -1.19 -16.11
C ALA A 51 18.16 -2.19 -15.20
N SER A 52 17.87 -2.21 -13.90
CA SER A 52 18.52 -3.11 -12.94
C SER A 52 18.30 -4.57 -13.30
N ASN A 53 19.40 -5.33 -13.33
CA ASN A 53 19.45 -6.77 -13.55
C ASN A 53 19.37 -7.58 -12.24
N ASN A 54 19.00 -6.95 -11.12
CA ASN A 54 18.79 -7.66 -9.86
C ASN A 54 17.60 -8.63 -10.00
N PRO A 55 17.83 -9.96 -9.89
CA PRO A 55 16.78 -10.95 -10.14
C PRO A 55 15.64 -10.91 -9.10
N VAL A 56 15.89 -10.36 -7.89
CA VAL A 56 14.85 -10.16 -6.86
C VAL A 56 13.71 -9.26 -7.37
N LEU A 57 14.00 -8.38 -8.33
CA LEU A 57 13.03 -7.44 -8.87
C LEU A 57 12.08 -8.09 -9.88
N ASN A 58 12.46 -9.21 -10.51
CA ASN A 58 11.72 -9.79 -11.64
C ASN A 58 10.27 -10.18 -11.27
N ASP A 59 10.09 -10.77 -10.08
CA ASP A 59 8.78 -11.20 -9.59
C ASP A 59 8.05 -10.12 -8.79
N THR A 60 8.72 -8.99 -8.51
CA THR A 60 8.10 -7.87 -7.80
C THR A 60 7.07 -7.21 -8.71
N ARG A 61 5.85 -7.07 -8.22
CA ARG A 61 4.78 -6.35 -8.91
C ARG A 61 4.97 -4.85 -8.70
N VAL A 62 5.18 -4.12 -9.78
CA VAL A 62 5.46 -2.67 -9.72
C VAL A 62 4.43 -1.90 -10.53
N GLY A 63 3.63 -1.08 -9.86
CA GLY A 63 2.73 -0.11 -10.48
C GLY A 63 3.25 1.31 -10.34
N LEU A 64 2.76 2.21 -11.20
CA LEU A 64 3.18 3.61 -11.23
C LEU A 64 1.97 4.53 -11.32
N GLY A 65 2.00 5.57 -10.50
CA GLY A 65 1.14 6.73 -10.55
C GLY A 65 1.93 8.00 -10.31
N ASN A 66 1.28 9.14 -10.49
CA ASN A 66 1.88 10.45 -10.27
C ASN A 66 0.90 11.46 -9.68
N PHE A 67 1.43 12.56 -9.18
CA PHE A 67 0.66 13.71 -8.71
C PHE A 67 1.51 14.98 -8.76
N SER A 68 0.99 16.16 -9.09
CA SER A 68 -0.37 16.44 -9.50
C SER A 68 -0.70 15.86 -10.89
N ALA A 69 -1.82 15.15 -10.98
CA ALA A 69 -2.25 14.48 -12.19
C ALA A 69 -2.57 15.51 -13.29
N ASN A 70 -1.75 15.52 -14.34
CA ASN A 70 -1.81 16.47 -15.46
C ASN A 70 -1.72 17.94 -15.00
N GLY A 71 -1.06 18.21 -13.87
CA GLY A 71 -0.87 19.56 -13.32
C GLY A 71 -2.14 20.23 -12.78
N ASP A 72 -3.20 19.46 -12.50
CA ASP A 72 -4.49 19.98 -12.01
C ASP A 72 -4.47 20.56 -10.58
N SER A 73 -3.34 20.43 -9.88
CA SER A 73 -3.12 20.76 -8.47
C SER A 73 -3.99 20.00 -7.46
N ARG A 74 -4.80 19.01 -7.87
CA ARG A 74 -5.86 18.43 -7.03
C ARG A 74 -5.80 16.93 -6.86
N SER A 75 -5.50 16.15 -7.89
CA SER A 75 -5.64 14.68 -7.83
C SER A 75 -4.31 13.98 -8.05
N GLY A 76 -4.21 12.75 -7.54
CA GLY A 76 -3.26 11.77 -8.07
C GLY A 76 -3.89 10.95 -9.19
N GLN A 77 -3.09 10.12 -9.86
CA GLN A 77 -3.60 9.14 -10.82
C GLN A 77 -2.69 7.92 -10.88
N ILE A 78 -3.26 6.77 -11.21
CA ILE A 78 -2.52 5.57 -11.60
C ILE A 78 -2.28 5.64 -13.11
N LEU A 79 -1.01 5.52 -13.50
CA LEU A 79 -0.55 5.57 -14.89
C LEU A 79 -0.34 4.18 -15.45
N VAL A 80 0.18 3.24 -14.65
CA VAL A 80 0.50 1.87 -15.07
C VAL A 80 0.07 0.90 -13.97
N ALA A 81 -0.74 -0.08 -14.34
CA ALA A 81 -1.15 -1.14 -13.44
C ALA A 81 0.06 -1.94 -12.93
N ALA A 82 0.03 -2.37 -11.67
CA ALA A 82 1.10 -3.18 -11.12
C ALA A 82 1.04 -4.62 -11.67
N ALA A 83 2.13 -5.01 -12.33
CA ALA A 83 2.38 -6.36 -12.82
C ALA A 83 3.83 -6.76 -12.49
N PRO A 84 4.18 -8.06 -12.53
CA PRO A 84 5.56 -8.50 -12.34
C PRO A 84 6.50 -7.72 -13.25
N LEU A 85 7.60 -7.20 -12.70
CA LEU A 85 8.51 -6.33 -13.43
C LEU A 85 9.14 -7.06 -14.63
N GLY A 86 9.41 -8.37 -14.47
CA GLY A 86 10.04 -9.20 -15.48
C GLY A 86 11.54 -8.93 -15.62
N ASP A 87 12.19 -9.70 -16.50
CA ASP A 87 13.63 -9.64 -16.73
C ASP A 87 14.08 -8.28 -17.29
N ALA A 88 15.30 -7.86 -16.95
CA ALA A 88 15.87 -6.59 -17.39
C ALA A 88 15.98 -6.45 -18.92
N SER A 89 16.16 -7.56 -19.64
CA SER A 89 16.18 -7.58 -21.11
C SER A 89 14.87 -7.09 -21.74
N THR A 90 13.76 -7.14 -21.00
CA THR A 90 12.45 -6.72 -21.49
C THR A 90 12.24 -5.20 -21.48
N LEU A 91 13.22 -4.41 -21.03
CA LEU A 91 13.12 -2.95 -20.89
C LEU A 91 12.66 -2.23 -22.17
N ASN A 92 13.06 -2.73 -23.34
CA ASN A 92 12.70 -2.18 -24.65
C ASN A 92 11.72 -3.05 -25.43
N THR A 93 11.16 -4.09 -24.80
CA THR A 93 10.15 -4.98 -25.42
C THR A 93 8.76 -4.37 -25.27
N VAL A 94 8.15 -3.96 -26.38
CA VAL A 94 6.81 -3.36 -26.38
C VAL A 94 5.80 -4.25 -25.65
N GLY A 95 5.04 -3.66 -24.73
CA GLY A 95 4.04 -4.36 -23.93
C GLY A 95 4.57 -5.05 -22.67
N SER A 96 5.89 -5.14 -22.46
CA SER A 96 6.46 -5.59 -21.18
C SER A 96 6.16 -4.60 -20.06
N GLN A 97 6.24 -5.04 -18.81
CA GLN A 97 6.00 -4.16 -17.67
C GLN A 97 7.07 -3.05 -17.57
N ARG A 98 8.35 -3.39 -17.72
CA ARG A 98 9.43 -2.40 -17.74
C ARG A 98 9.26 -1.37 -18.85
N TYR A 99 8.81 -1.78 -20.04
CA TYR A 99 8.55 -0.87 -21.15
C TYR A 99 7.40 0.10 -20.87
N LYS A 100 6.29 -0.38 -20.28
CA LYS A 100 5.16 0.47 -19.88
C LYS A 100 5.57 1.51 -18.83
N LEU A 101 6.29 1.07 -17.79
CA LEU A 101 6.81 1.95 -16.74
C LEU A 101 7.78 2.98 -17.32
N LYS A 102 8.71 2.57 -18.20
CA LYS A 102 9.66 3.46 -18.88
C LYS A 102 8.95 4.54 -19.69
N GLN A 103 7.93 4.19 -20.46
CA GLN A 103 7.15 5.17 -21.23
C GLN A 103 6.40 6.15 -20.32
N ALA A 104 5.75 5.65 -19.27
CA ALA A 104 5.05 6.50 -18.32
C ALA A 104 6.01 7.48 -17.62
N VAL A 105 7.18 7.01 -17.17
CA VAL A 105 8.24 7.86 -16.58
C VAL A 105 8.72 8.93 -17.58
N ALA A 106 8.97 8.55 -18.84
CA ALA A 106 9.41 9.49 -19.87
C ALA A 106 8.39 10.63 -20.09
N ASN A 107 7.09 10.30 -20.03
CA ASN A 107 5.98 11.22 -20.28
C ASN A 107 5.58 12.08 -19.07
N LEU A 108 6.20 11.92 -17.90
CA LEU A 108 5.92 12.77 -16.75
C LEU A 108 6.28 14.23 -17.06
N THR A 109 5.39 15.15 -16.70
CA THR A 109 5.60 16.60 -16.82
C THR A 109 5.35 17.26 -15.48
N ALA A 110 6.14 18.28 -15.15
CA ALA A 110 5.99 19.03 -13.90
C ALA A 110 4.90 20.10 -14.05
N GLY A 111 4.03 20.23 -13.05
CA GLY A 111 3.01 21.26 -13.01
C GLY A 111 2.09 21.16 -11.81
N GLY A 112 1.48 22.28 -11.45
CA GLY A 112 0.52 22.38 -10.35
C GLY A 112 1.15 22.27 -8.96
N SER A 113 0.26 22.24 -7.96
CA SER A 113 0.58 22.03 -6.54
C SER A 113 0.90 20.56 -6.21
N THR A 114 1.06 20.25 -4.92
CA THR A 114 1.48 18.94 -4.41
C THR A 114 0.36 18.28 -3.60
N PRO A 115 -0.73 17.77 -4.23
CA PRO A 115 -1.89 17.20 -3.54
C PRO A 115 -1.61 15.79 -2.97
N SER A 116 -0.59 15.66 -2.12
CA SER A 116 -0.07 14.36 -1.67
C SER A 116 -1.11 13.53 -0.93
N ALA A 117 -1.98 14.15 -0.14
CA ALA A 117 -3.02 13.45 0.59
C ALA A 117 -4.00 12.73 -0.36
N HIS A 118 -4.42 13.41 -1.44
CA HIS A 118 -5.31 12.81 -2.44
C HIS A 118 -4.57 11.72 -3.22
N ALA A 119 -3.32 11.96 -3.63
CA ALA A 119 -2.50 10.96 -4.32
C ALA A 119 -2.24 9.70 -3.47
N TYR A 120 -2.07 9.88 -2.16
CA TYR A 120 -1.88 8.78 -1.22
C TYR A 120 -3.17 7.97 -1.08
N ALA A 121 -4.34 8.63 -1.06
CA ALA A 121 -5.64 7.97 -1.12
C ALA A 121 -5.82 7.17 -2.42
N GLU A 122 -5.39 7.70 -3.58
CA GLU A 122 -5.45 6.99 -4.87
C GLU A 122 -4.62 5.70 -4.87
N ALA A 123 -3.36 5.77 -4.42
CA ALA A 123 -2.51 4.60 -4.33
C ALA A 123 -3.06 3.54 -3.38
N ALA A 124 -3.59 3.97 -2.24
CA ALA A 124 -4.20 3.07 -1.28
C ALA A 124 -5.48 2.43 -1.84
N ALA A 125 -6.37 3.21 -2.46
CA ALA A 125 -7.57 2.67 -3.10
C ALA A 125 -7.21 1.67 -4.22
N TYR A 126 -6.14 1.94 -4.97
CA TYR A 126 -5.62 1.02 -5.97
C TYR A 126 -5.17 -0.31 -5.36
N LEU A 127 -4.37 -0.27 -4.30
CA LEU A 127 -3.96 -1.49 -3.59
C LEU A 127 -5.15 -2.23 -2.98
N MET A 128 -6.12 -1.51 -2.41
CA MET A 128 -7.27 -2.12 -1.74
C MET A 128 -8.37 -2.61 -2.69
N GLY A 129 -8.35 -2.19 -3.96
CA GLY A 129 -9.40 -2.52 -4.92
C GLY A 129 -10.71 -1.76 -4.65
N THR A 130 -10.60 -0.53 -4.15
CA THR A 130 -11.73 0.34 -3.83
C THR A 130 -11.78 1.52 -4.81
N THR A 131 -12.51 2.59 -4.45
CA THR A 131 -12.59 3.81 -5.25
C THR A 131 -12.32 5.01 -4.36
N THR A 132 -11.87 6.10 -4.96
CA THR A 132 -11.85 7.43 -4.34
C THR A 132 -12.97 8.31 -4.87
N TYR A 133 -13.75 7.82 -5.84
CA TYR A 133 -14.77 8.59 -6.50
C TYR A 133 -16.00 8.71 -5.62
N SER A 134 -16.48 9.94 -5.48
CA SER A 134 -17.72 10.27 -4.79
C SER A 134 -18.40 11.41 -5.52
N GLU A 135 -19.73 11.45 -5.50
CA GLU A 135 -20.52 12.56 -6.03
C GLU A 135 -21.56 13.00 -5.00
N THR A 136 -21.81 14.30 -4.94
CA THR A 136 -22.90 14.86 -4.14
C THR A 136 -24.08 15.13 -5.06
N ASN A 137 -25.24 14.55 -4.73
CA ASN A 137 -26.46 14.69 -5.50
C ASN A 137 -27.34 15.81 -4.92
N TYR A 138 -27.76 16.74 -5.78
CA TYR A 138 -28.63 17.85 -5.44
C TYR A 138 -29.93 17.75 -6.22
N ALA A 139 -31.07 17.87 -5.52
CA ALA A 139 -32.37 18.03 -6.16
C ALA A 139 -32.58 19.51 -6.53
N ILE A 140 -32.17 19.88 -7.75
CA ILE A 140 -32.21 21.26 -8.24
C ILE A 140 -33.60 21.58 -8.78
N ARG A 141 -34.18 22.68 -8.29
CA ARG A 141 -35.41 23.27 -8.82
C ARG A 141 -35.06 24.14 -10.02
N LYS A 142 -35.74 23.92 -11.14
CA LYS A 142 -35.40 24.50 -12.44
C LYS A 142 -36.59 25.28 -12.99
N ASP A 143 -36.41 26.56 -13.28
CA ASP A 143 -37.43 27.42 -13.90
C ASP A 143 -37.93 26.84 -15.21
N SER A 144 -39.15 26.32 -15.23
CA SER A 144 -39.63 25.52 -16.37
C SER A 144 -40.74 26.21 -17.14
N TYR A 145 -41.69 26.84 -16.45
CA TYR A 145 -42.89 27.39 -17.08
C TYR A 145 -43.35 28.71 -16.45
N ILE A 146 -43.98 29.54 -17.27
CA ILE A 146 -44.76 30.70 -16.84
C ILE A 146 -46.17 30.55 -17.40
N LYS A 147 -47.17 30.65 -16.53
CA LYS A 147 -48.58 30.79 -16.91
C LYS A 147 -48.97 32.24 -16.75
N ARG A 148 -49.61 32.84 -17.75
CA ARG A 148 -50.25 34.14 -17.63
C ARG A 148 -51.74 34.06 -17.93
N VAL A 149 -52.55 34.83 -17.21
CA VAL A 149 -54.01 34.93 -17.41
C VAL A 149 -54.37 36.38 -17.65
N ARG A 150 -55.01 36.66 -18.79
CA ARG A 150 -55.41 38.01 -19.19
C ARG A 150 -56.61 38.49 -18.38
N ARG A 151 -56.54 39.71 -17.84
CA ARG A 151 -57.57 40.27 -16.94
C ARG A 151 -58.90 40.57 -17.61
N SER A 152 -58.91 40.86 -18.91
CA SER A 152 -60.11 41.29 -19.63
C SER A 152 -61.06 40.15 -20.00
N ASP A 153 -60.51 38.96 -20.27
CA ASP A 153 -61.24 37.85 -20.89
C ASP A 153 -60.86 36.47 -20.30
N ASN A 154 -60.04 36.44 -19.25
CA ASN A 154 -59.52 35.21 -18.62
C ASN A 154 -58.77 34.27 -19.58
N ARG A 155 -58.27 34.75 -20.72
CA ARG A 155 -57.46 33.94 -21.63
C ARG A 155 -56.16 33.52 -20.95
N THR A 156 -55.91 32.21 -20.93
CA THR A 156 -54.69 31.62 -20.35
C THR A 156 -53.66 31.33 -21.44
N GLU A 157 -52.41 31.72 -21.20
CA GLU A 157 -51.29 31.47 -22.09
C GLU A 157 -50.08 31.00 -21.28
N TYR A 158 -49.22 30.24 -21.93
CA TYR A 158 -48.06 29.59 -21.34
C TYR A 158 -46.79 29.95 -22.12
N SER A 159 -45.68 29.98 -21.41
CA SER A 159 -44.33 30.02 -21.95
C SER A 159 -43.47 29.00 -21.19
N TYR A 160 -42.51 28.38 -21.86
CA TYR A 160 -41.57 27.44 -21.26
C TYR A 160 -40.12 27.83 -21.55
N CYS A 161 -39.22 27.43 -20.66
CA CYS A 161 -37.80 27.71 -20.84
C CYS A 161 -37.19 26.78 -21.90
N THR A 162 -36.55 27.36 -22.90
CA THR A 162 -35.98 26.68 -24.07
C THR A 162 -34.48 26.42 -23.94
N ASN A 163 -33.78 27.08 -23.00
CA ASN A 163 -32.35 26.94 -22.82
C ASN A 163 -31.93 27.13 -21.36
N TYR A 164 -31.06 26.24 -20.88
CA TYR A 164 -30.43 26.32 -19.56
C TYR A 164 -28.91 26.26 -19.72
N ARG A 165 -28.19 26.84 -18.76
CA ARG A 165 -26.73 26.74 -18.68
C ARG A 165 -26.31 26.09 -17.37
N ASP A 166 -25.40 25.13 -17.44
CA ASP A 166 -24.89 24.44 -16.25
C ASP A 166 -24.16 25.39 -15.30
N SER A 167 -23.51 26.43 -15.85
CA SER A 167 -22.87 27.50 -15.05
C SER A 167 -23.82 28.33 -14.21
N GLN A 168 -25.14 28.11 -14.33
CA GLN A 168 -26.18 28.80 -13.55
C GLN A 168 -26.82 27.89 -12.50
N ILE A 169 -26.36 26.65 -12.37
CA ILE A 169 -26.84 25.76 -11.31
C ILE A 169 -26.27 26.25 -9.98
N ASP A 170 -27.15 26.71 -9.10
CA ASP A 170 -26.83 27.12 -7.75
C ASP A 170 -27.11 25.95 -6.80
N THR A 171 -26.04 25.27 -6.38
CA THR A 171 -26.13 24.14 -5.44
C THR A 171 -26.35 24.59 -3.99
N ALA A 172 -26.16 25.87 -3.66
CA ALA A 172 -26.44 26.40 -2.33
C ALA A 172 -27.94 26.69 -2.16
N ASN A 173 -28.58 27.27 -3.18
CA ASN A 173 -30.02 27.58 -3.17
C ASN A 173 -30.90 26.49 -3.82
N LEU A 174 -30.27 25.44 -4.35
CA LEU A 174 -30.91 24.34 -5.08
C LEU A 174 -31.77 24.84 -6.25
N TRP A 175 -31.21 25.76 -7.04
CA TRP A 175 -31.95 26.48 -8.09
C TRP A 175 -31.18 26.59 -9.40
N GLN A 176 -31.87 26.48 -10.53
CA GLN A 176 -31.36 26.83 -11.85
C GLN A 176 -32.35 27.77 -12.55
N PRO A 177 -31.97 29.05 -12.78
CA PRO A 177 -32.88 30.04 -13.33
C PRO A 177 -32.95 29.99 -14.87
N CYS A 178 -34.09 30.39 -15.43
CA CYS A 178 -34.22 30.69 -16.86
C CYS A 178 -33.98 32.19 -17.10
N ARG A 179 -32.70 32.58 -17.08
CA ARG A 179 -32.23 33.95 -16.83
C ARG A 179 -32.63 35.01 -17.89
N SER A 180 -32.86 34.61 -19.13
CA SER A 180 -33.10 35.57 -20.23
C SER A 180 -34.53 35.49 -20.72
N ASN A 181 -35.16 36.64 -20.95
CA ASN A 181 -36.44 36.71 -21.65
C ASN A 181 -36.37 36.06 -23.05
N SER A 182 -35.20 36.02 -23.69
CA SER A 182 -34.99 35.32 -24.96
C SER A 182 -34.94 33.79 -24.85
N TYR A 183 -34.88 33.23 -23.63
CA TYR A 183 -34.92 31.79 -23.40
C TYR A 183 -36.32 31.29 -23.11
N TRP A 184 -37.27 32.20 -22.92
CA TRP A 184 -38.67 31.85 -22.80
C TRP A 184 -39.29 31.73 -24.19
N SER A 185 -40.05 30.66 -24.42
CA SER A 185 -40.77 30.47 -25.67
C SER A 185 -41.77 31.60 -25.90
N SER A 186 -42.20 31.78 -27.15
CA SER A 186 -43.39 32.58 -27.45
C SER A 186 -44.59 32.09 -26.64
N TRP A 187 -45.49 33.02 -26.30
CA TRP A 187 -46.72 32.71 -25.58
C TRP A 187 -47.67 31.88 -26.44
N SER A 188 -48.26 30.84 -25.85
CA SER A 188 -49.19 29.93 -26.52
C SER A 188 -50.35 29.55 -25.60
N THR A 189 -51.53 29.29 -26.15
CA THR A 189 -52.67 28.75 -25.40
C THR A 189 -52.54 27.25 -25.11
N ASN A 190 -51.57 26.57 -25.75
CA ASN A 190 -51.32 25.15 -25.53
C ASN A 190 -50.52 24.97 -24.24
N ASN A 191 -51.00 24.11 -23.34
CA ASN A 191 -50.30 23.78 -22.10
C ASN A 191 -49.05 22.92 -22.40
N PRO A 192 -47.82 23.42 -22.15
CA PRO A 192 -46.58 22.68 -22.43
C PRO A 192 -46.23 21.62 -21.36
N GLY A 193 -47.17 21.29 -20.46
CA GLY A 193 -46.96 20.33 -19.37
C GLY A 193 -46.80 20.97 -17.99
N VAL A 194 -47.37 22.15 -17.77
CA VAL A 194 -47.34 22.87 -16.47
C VAL A 194 -47.92 22.02 -15.33
N ASP A 195 -48.81 21.08 -15.63
CA ASP A 195 -49.46 20.21 -14.63
C ASP A 195 -48.48 19.28 -13.91
N ASN A 196 -47.31 19.02 -14.50
CA ASN A 196 -46.22 18.25 -13.88
C ASN A 196 -45.22 19.14 -13.11
N ALA A 197 -45.49 20.43 -12.97
CA ALA A 197 -44.61 21.41 -12.36
C ALA A 197 -45.21 21.98 -11.06
N THR A 198 -44.35 22.53 -10.21
CA THR A 198 -44.78 23.15 -8.93
C THR A 198 -44.76 24.66 -9.06
N ALA A 199 -45.87 25.32 -8.74
CA ALA A 199 -45.95 26.77 -8.67
C ALA A 199 -45.13 27.28 -7.47
N TYR A 200 -44.34 28.33 -7.68
CA TYR A 200 -43.46 28.85 -6.62
C TYR A 200 -43.55 30.37 -6.42
N ASP A 201 -44.04 31.10 -7.43
CA ASP A 201 -44.20 32.55 -7.33
C ASP A 201 -45.35 33.05 -8.19
N THR A 202 -45.85 34.24 -7.89
CA THR A 202 -46.90 34.93 -8.65
C THR A 202 -46.60 36.41 -8.74
N SER A 203 -46.89 37.01 -9.90
CA SER A 203 -46.77 38.45 -10.10
C SER A 203 -47.95 38.96 -10.93
N SER A 204 -48.08 40.26 -11.11
CA SER A 204 -49.12 40.82 -11.96
C SER A 204 -48.73 42.16 -12.56
N ASP A 205 -49.25 42.45 -13.75
CA ASP A 205 -49.20 43.77 -14.38
C ASP A 205 -50.63 44.24 -14.71
N TRP A 206 -50.75 45.37 -15.42
CA TRP A 206 -52.04 45.96 -15.80
C TRP A 206 -52.89 45.08 -16.73
N THR A 207 -52.29 44.10 -17.40
CA THR A 207 -52.93 43.24 -18.41
C THR A 207 -53.06 41.78 -17.98
N TYR A 208 -52.10 41.26 -17.21
CA TYR A 208 -51.99 39.84 -16.89
C TYR A 208 -51.71 39.56 -15.41
N TYR A 209 -52.19 38.42 -14.93
CA TYR A 209 -51.68 37.73 -13.74
C TYR A 209 -50.70 36.64 -14.17
N TYR A 210 -49.53 36.55 -13.53
CA TYR A 210 -48.50 35.55 -13.82
C TYR A 210 -48.37 34.56 -12.67
N THR A 211 -48.07 33.31 -13.01
CA THR A 211 -47.65 32.25 -12.09
C THR A 211 -46.41 31.58 -12.66
N TYR A 212 -45.39 31.42 -11.83
CA TYR A 212 -44.11 30.82 -12.20
C TYR A 212 -44.00 29.41 -11.64
N TYR A 213 -43.47 28.48 -12.44
CA TYR A 213 -43.39 27.07 -12.10
C TYR A 213 -41.98 26.53 -12.31
N TYR A 214 -41.57 25.62 -11.43
CA TYR A 214 -40.35 24.85 -11.57
C TYR A 214 -40.63 23.36 -11.72
N THR A 215 -39.66 22.65 -12.33
CA THR A 215 -39.52 21.19 -12.23
C THR A 215 -38.26 20.86 -11.45
N THR A 216 -38.15 19.65 -10.91
CA THR A 216 -36.94 19.23 -10.17
C THR A 216 -36.15 18.23 -11.00
N PHE A 217 -34.83 18.35 -11.00
CA PHE A 217 -33.92 17.35 -11.57
C PHE A 217 -32.75 17.05 -10.63
N ASN A 218 -32.16 15.87 -10.76
CA ASN A 218 -30.97 15.50 -9.99
C ASN A 218 -29.71 16.04 -10.67
N TYR A 219 -28.89 16.78 -9.93
CA TYR A 219 -27.60 17.27 -10.37
C TYR A 219 -26.50 16.69 -9.50
N ALA A 220 -25.61 15.90 -10.10
CA ALA A 220 -24.48 15.28 -9.42
C ALA A 220 -23.21 16.13 -9.59
N VAL A 221 -22.58 16.51 -8.49
CA VAL A 221 -21.27 17.17 -8.47
C VAL A 221 -20.23 16.15 -8.07
N ALA A 222 -19.37 15.78 -9.02
CA ALA A 222 -18.26 14.88 -8.78
C ALA A 222 -17.19 15.54 -7.88
N ASN A 223 -16.63 14.75 -6.96
CA ASN A 223 -15.47 15.17 -6.18
C ASN A 223 -14.23 15.22 -7.07
N ALA A 224 -13.79 16.43 -7.40
CA ALA A 224 -12.63 16.68 -8.25
C ALA A 224 -11.28 16.33 -7.59
N ASP A 225 -11.27 15.91 -6.33
CA ASP A 225 -10.07 15.42 -5.64
C ASP A 225 -9.80 13.94 -5.93
N SER A 226 -10.77 13.22 -6.52
CA SER A 226 -10.61 11.84 -6.98
C SER A 226 -9.84 11.74 -8.29
N GLY A 227 -8.86 10.86 -8.32
CA GLY A 227 -8.07 10.46 -9.47
C GLY A 227 -8.72 9.39 -10.36
N ILE A 228 -9.76 8.70 -9.90
CA ILE A 228 -10.39 7.57 -10.62
C ILE A 228 -10.73 7.89 -12.08
N PRO A 229 -11.34 9.04 -12.44
CA PRO A 229 -11.63 9.34 -13.84
C PRO A 229 -10.38 9.35 -14.72
N LYS A 230 -9.26 9.89 -14.20
CA LYS A 230 -7.99 9.95 -14.92
C LYS A 230 -7.30 8.58 -14.97
N SER A 231 -7.25 7.88 -13.84
CA SER A 231 -6.72 6.52 -13.79
C SER A 231 -7.46 5.58 -14.74
N LYS A 232 -8.79 5.65 -14.81
CA LYS A 232 -9.60 4.90 -15.77
C LYS A 232 -9.28 5.27 -17.22
N SER A 233 -9.06 6.55 -17.52
CA SER A 233 -8.65 6.96 -18.87
C SER A 233 -7.27 6.40 -19.27
N ASN A 234 -6.41 6.09 -18.30
CA ASN A 234 -5.14 5.41 -18.52
C ASN A 234 -5.29 3.89 -18.71
N ASP A 235 -6.46 3.31 -18.39
CA ASP A 235 -6.76 1.89 -18.61
C ASP A 235 -7.10 1.63 -20.08
N THR A 236 -6.10 1.21 -20.84
CA THR A 236 -6.20 1.01 -22.29
C THR A 236 -5.88 -0.43 -22.67
N ALA A 237 -6.07 -0.80 -23.94
CA ALA A 237 -5.69 -2.13 -24.42
C ALA A 237 -4.19 -2.41 -24.25
N SER A 238 -3.34 -1.38 -24.41
CA SER A 238 -1.90 -1.47 -24.20
C SER A 238 -1.48 -1.33 -22.73
N ASN A 239 -2.38 -0.84 -21.87
CA ASN A 239 -2.17 -0.67 -20.43
C ASN A 239 -3.41 -1.10 -19.62
N PRO A 240 -3.74 -2.40 -19.60
CA PRO A 240 -4.95 -2.89 -18.93
C PRO A 240 -4.77 -3.07 -17.42
N ASN A 241 -5.89 -3.27 -16.72
CA ASN A 241 -5.98 -3.69 -15.32
C ASN A 241 -5.68 -2.59 -14.28
N ILE A 242 -5.99 -1.34 -14.61
CA ILE A 242 -6.02 -0.26 -13.61
C ILE A 242 -7.37 -0.30 -12.89
N VAL A 243 -8.48 -0.40 -13.62
CA VAL A 243 -9.83 -0.55 -13.08
C VAL A 243 -10.45 -1.88 -13.50
N VAL A 244 -11.45 -2.34 -12.73
CA VAL A 244 -12.12 -3.63 -13.00
C VAL A 244 -12.85 -3.62 -14.33
N ASP A 245 -13.54 -2.51 -14.64
CA ASP A 245 -14.22 -2.30 -15.91
C ASP A 245 -13.95 -0.87 -16.42
N ARG A 246 -13.19 -0.78 -17.51
CA ARG A 246 -12.86 0.50 -18.15
C ARG A 246 -14.05 1.19 -18.81
N ASN A 247 -15.14 0.46 -19.10
CA ASN A 247 -16.36 0.99 -19.70
C ASN A 247 -17.39 1.44 -18.65
N ALA A 248 -17.14 1.17 -17.36
CA ALA A 248 -18.00 1.63 -16.28
C ALA A 248 -18.09 3.16 -16.25
N THR A 249 -19.23 3.69 -15.77
CA THR A 249 -19.34 5.12 -15.42
C THR A 249 -18.35 5.47 -14.31
N ASN A 250 -18.02 6.75 -14.11
CA ASN A 250 -17.12 7.13 -13.01
C ASN A 250 -17.67 6.72 -11.64
N SER A 251 -18.99 6.82 -11.46
CA SER A 251 -19.69 6.39 -10.24
C SER A 251 -19.55 4.91 -9.92
N ASN A 252 -19.40 4.06 -10.94
CA ASN A 252 -19.25 2.61 -10.78
C ASN A 252 -17.81 2.13 -10.95
N ALA A 253 -16.86 3.04 -11.19
CA ALA A 253 -15.47 2.70 -11.40
C ALA A 253 -14.78 2.39 -10.06
N VAL A 254 -14.20 1.19 -9.99
CA VAL A 254 -13.39 0.71 -8.88
C VAL A 254 -12.04 0.23 -9.40
N TYR A 255 -10.99 0.44 -8.61
CA TYR A 255 -9.67 -0.03 -8.95
C TYR A 255 -9.61 -1.56 -8.98
N GLN A 256 -8.84 -2.10 -9.93
CA GLN A 256 -8.48 -3.50 -9.93
C GLN A 256 -7.26 -3.71 -9.04
N SER A 257 -7.47 -4.25 -7.84
CA SER A 257 -6.38 -4.48 -6.90
C SER A 257 -5.29 -5.37 -7.51
N PRO A 258 -4.01 -4.97 -7.41
CA PRO A 258 -2.89 -5.82 -7.82
C PRO A 258 -2.47 -6.82 -6.75
N LEU A 259 -3.08 -6.77 -5.56
CA LEU A 259 -2.78 -7.68 -4.45
C LEU A 259 -3.28 -9.10 -4.77
N PRO A 260 -2.66 -10.14 -4.20
CA PRO A 260 -3.17 -11.48 -4.33
C PRO A 260 -4.62 -11.58 -3.83
N ALA A 261 -5.46 -12.30 -4.59
CA ALA A 261 -6.80 -12.67 -4.14
C ALA A 261 -6.72 -13.33 -2.76
N VAL A 262 -7.73 -13.12 -1.90
CA VAL A 262 -7.71 -13.52 -0.48
C VAL A 262 -7.28 -14.99 -0.30
N ALA A 263 -7.79 -15.90 -1.14
CA ALA A 263 -7.44 -17.33 -1.10
C ALA A 263 -5.97 -17.66 -1.40
N ASN A 264 -5.26 -16.75 -2.08
CA ASN A 264 -3.87 -16.92 -2.50
C ASN A 264 -2.88 -16.16 -1.63
N ARG A 265 -3.36 -15.40 -0.64
CA ARG A 265 -2.50 -14.57 0.21
C ARG A 265 -1.65 -15.45 1.12
N GLN A 266 -0.36 -15.18 1.12
CA GLN A 266 0.61 -15.88 1.94
C GLN A 266 1.00 -15.04 3.15
N SER A 267 1.41 -15.71 4.22
CA SER A 267 1.92 -15.03 5.41
C SER A 267 3.17 -14.20 5.10
N CYS A 268 3.89 -14.47 3.99
CA CYS A 268 5.08 -13.75 3.54
C CYS A 268 4.83 -12.68 2.45
N ASP A 269 3.59 -12.44 2.03
CA ASP A 269 3.32 -11.35 1.07
C ASP A 269 3.65 -9.98 1.67
N GLY A 270 4.24 -9.11 0.85
CA GLY A 270 4.65 -7.75 1.21
C GLY A 270 4.05 -6.73 0.26
N GLN A 271 3.32 -5.75 0.78
CA GLN A 271 2.72 -4.71 -0.04
C GLN A 271 2.95 -3.33 0.55
N GLY A 272 3.10 -2.33 -0.32
CA GLY A 272 3.18 -0.97 0.14
C GLY A 272 3.18 0.10 -0.94
N ILE A 273 3.16 1.33 -0.46
CA ILE A 273 3.15 2.55 -1.24
C ILE A 273 4.54 3.17 -1.16
N TYR A 274 5.18 3.32 -2.32
CA TYR A 274 6.39 4.11 -2.46
C TYR A 274 5.99 5.53 -2.83
N PHE A 275 6.18 6.47 -1.91
CA PHE A 275 5.73 7.85 -2.07
C PHE A 275 6.94 8.77 -2.17
N LEU A 276 7.17 9.40 -3.33
CA LEU A 276 8.29 10.32 -3.52
C LEU A 276 7.77 11.73 -3.71
N SER A 277 8.26 12.68 -2.90
CA SER A 277 7.91 14.09 -3.00
C SER A 277 9.07 15.00 -2.60
N ASP A 278 9.10 16.18 -3.21
CA ASP A 278 10.13 17.21 -2.99
C ASP A 278 9.65 18.41 -2.15
N GLY A 279 8.39 18.39 -1.70
CA GLY A 279 7.77 19.54 -1.06
C GLY A 279 6.71 19.21 -0.02
N GLU A 280 6.12 20.27 0.51
CA GLU A 280 4.98 20.21 1.43
C GLU A 280 3.75 19.63 0.71
N PRO A 281 3.01 18.70 1.33
CA PRO A 281 1.73 18.23 0.81
C PRO A 281 0.69 19.33 0.92
N ASN A 282 0.40 20.08 -0.15
CA ASN A 282 -0.39 21.31 -0.12
C ASN A 282 -1.65 21.26 -1.03
N ASN A 283 -2.41 22.36 -1.05
CA ASN A 283 -3.65 22.56 -1.83
C ASN A 283 -4.81 21.62 -1.46
N THR A 284 -4.91 21.28 -0.17
CA THR A 284 -6.02 20.50 0.39
C THR A 284 -6.45 21.04 1.74
N THR A 285 -7.56 20.54 2.29
CA THR A 285 -7.95 20.77 3.67
C THR A 285 -8.19 19.42 4.34
N ASN A 286 -8.27 19.38 5.67
CA ASN A 286 -8.61 18.15 6.37
C ASN A 286 -9.96 17.57 5.90
N THR A 287 -10.97 18.40 5.63
CA THR A 287 -12.27 17.96 5.11
C THR A 287 -12.14 17.32 3.73
N ARG A 288 -11.42 17.96 2.81
CA ARG A 288 -11.21 17.44 1.45
C ARG A 288 -10.44 16.12 1.49
N SER A 289 -9.30 16.10 2.18
CA SER A 289 -8.48 14.89 2.34
C SER A 289 -9.26 13.74 3.02
N ALA A 290 -10.00 14.04 4.09
CA ALA A 290 -10.83 13.05 4.76
C ALA A 290 -11.91 12.46 3.86
N SER A 291 -12.55 13.28 3.01
CA SER A 291 -13.57 12.80 2.07
C SER A 291 -13.00 11.73 1.11
N VAL A 292 -11.85 12.01 0.49
CA VAL A 292 -11.23 11.07 -0.47
C VAL A 292 -10.70 9.81 0.23
N MET A 293 -10.06 9.96 1.39
CA MET A 293 -9.51 8.85 2.18
C MET A 293 -10.60 7.95 2.79
N SER A 294 -11.71 8.54 3.26
CA SER A 294 -12.86 7.77 3.76
C SER A 294 -13.46 6.93 2.64
N THR A 295 -13.60 7.52 1.44
CA THR A 295 -14.08 6.80 0.26
C THR A 295 -13.13 5.65 -0.11
N ALA A 296 -11.81 5.87 -0.07
CA ALA A 296 -10.80 4.83 -0.29
C ALA A 296 -10.92 3.66 0.71
N LEU A 297 -11.22 3.93 1.98
CA LEU A 297 -11.43 2.91 3.01
C LEU A 297 -12.80 2.20 2.91
N GLY A 298 -13.63 2.57 1.94
CA GLY A 298 -14.97 2.01 1.77
C GLY A 298 -15.93 2.36 2.90
N SER A 299 -17.17 1.89 2.79
CA SER A 299 -18.25 2.24 3.74
C SER A 299 -17.97 1.80 5.17
N THR A 300 -17.34 0.63 5.38
CA THR A 300 -17.10 0.09 6.72
C THR A 300 -15.98 0.82 7.46
N PHE A 301 -14.79 0.93 6.85
CA PHE A 301 -13.63 1.49 7.54
C PHE A 301 -13.50 3.01 7.37
N GLY A 302 -14.18 3.57 6.36
CA GLY A 302 -14.22 5.00 6.09
C GLY A 302 -15.24 5.78 6.93
N ALA A 303 -16.29 5.14 7.46
CA ALA A 303 -17.34 5.84 8.23
C ALA A 303 -16.80 6.62 9.43
N ASP A 304 -15.82 6.04 10.14
CA ASP A 304 -15.17 6.64 11.32
C ASP A 304 -13.79 7.23 10.99
N PHE A 305 -13.48 7.47 9.71
CA PHE A 305 -12.22 8.10 9.34
C PHE A 305 -12.31 9.62 9.50
N ASN A 306 -11.33 10.18 10.21
CA ASN A 306 -11.08 11.60 10.28
C ASN A 306 -9.58 11.81 10.47
N CYS A 307 -9.11 13.05 10.35
CA CYS A 307 -7.67 13.35 10.41
C CYS A 307 -7.12 13.50 11.85
N SER A 308 -7.93 13.19 12.87
CA SER A 308 -7.50 13.24 14.27
C SER A 308 -6.56 12.08 14.57
N GLY A 309 -5.59 12.31 15.46
CA GLY A 309 -4.57 11.32 15.81
C GLY A 309 -3.45 11.16 14.77
N GLY A 310 -3.52 11.87 13.65
CA GLY A 310 -2.47 11.93 12.64
C GLY A 310 -1.30 12.84 13.00
N LEU A 311 -0.51 13.20 11.98
CA LEU A 311 0.58 14.18 12.11
C LEU A 311 0.02 15.61 12.26
N SER A 312 0.88 16.58 12.58
CA SER A 312 0.47 17.99 12.63
C SER A 312 0.64 18.62 11.25
N ASN A 313 -0.40 19.29 10.79
CA ASN A 313 -0.34 20.15 9.60
C ASN A 313 0.66 21.29 9.80
N THR A 314 1.45 21.56 8.77
CA THR A 314 2.44 22.65 8.75
C THR A 314 1.82 23.97 8.32
N THR A 315 0.80 23.90 7.46
CA THR A 315 -0.09 25.02 7.08
C THR A 315 -1.56 24.58 7.07
N ALA A 316 -2.49 25.55 6.96
CA ALA A 316 -3.92 25.26 6.85
C ALA A 316 -4.26 24.43 5.59
N ASP A 317 -3.43 24.57 4.54
CA ASP A 317 -3.61 23.89 3.26
C ASP A 317 -2.82 22.56 3.16
N SER A 318 -2.17 22.15 4.27
CA SER A 318 -1.35 20.94 4.30
C SER A 318 -2.13 19.68 4.64
N GLY A 319 -1.72 18.54 4.06
CA GLY A 319 -2.41 17.25 4.18
C GLY A 319 -1.87 16.28 5.25
N TRP A 320 -0.89 16.67 6.06
CA TRP A 320 -0.14 15.76 6.94
C TRP A 320 -1.00 15.02 7.97
N ALA A 321 -1.99 15.69 8.57
CA ALA A 321 -2.86 15.10 9.57
C ALA A 321 -3.60 13.88 9.02
N CYS A 322 -4.24 14.05 7.87
CA CYS A 322 -4.99 12.97 7.24
C CYS A 322 -4.05 11.86 6.74
N MET A 323 -2.91 12.21 6.13
CA MET A 323 -1.91 11.22 5.68
C MET A 323 -1.39 10.35 6.85
N GLY A 324 -1.13 10.96 8.00
CA GLY A 324 -0.71 10.24 9.21
C GLY A 324 -1.75 9.23 9.67
N GLU A 325 -2.98 9.67 9.94
CA GLU A 325 -4.02 8.74 10.41
C GLU A 325 -4.35 7.67 9.36
N PHE A 326 -4.33 8.02 8.09
CA PHE A 326 -4.53 7.08 7.00
C PHE A 326 -3.44 6.01 6.95
N ALA A 327 -2.16 6.37 7.12
CA ALA A 327 -1.07 5.41 7.17
C ALA A 327 -1.23 4.38 8.29
N LYS A 328 -1.78 4.78 9.45
CA LYS A 328 -2.09 3.83 10.54
C LYS A 328 -3.15 2.82 10.12
N ARG A 329 -4.24 3.28 9.51
CA ARG A 329 -5.33 2.43 9.01
C ARG A 329 -4.85 1.45 7.94
N LEU A 330 -3.96 1.90 7.06
CA LEU A 330 -3.36 1.07 6.02
C LEU A 330 -2.41 0.01 6.58
N PHE A 331 -1.61 0.34 7.58
CA PHE A 331 -0.69 -0.62 8.20
C PHE A 331 -1.42 -1.64 9.09
N ASP A 332 -2.45 -1.22 9.83
CA ASP A 332 -3.28 -2.12 10.61
C ASP A 332 -4.22 -2.92 9.70
N LYS A 333 -3.89 -4.21 9.49
CA LYS A 333 -4.67 -5.14 8.67
C LYS A 333 -6.14 -5.30 9.11
N THR A 334 -6.50 -4.87 10.32
CA THR A 334 -7.88 -4.93 10.84
C THR A 334 -8.67 -3.66 10.56
N LYS A 335 -8.04 -2.63 9.99
CA LYS A 335 -8.62 -1.29 9.79
C LYS A 335 -8.68 -0.85 8.34
N ASN A 336 -8.40 -1.74 7.39
CA ASN A 336 -8.50 -1.47 5.96
C ASN A 336 -9.25 -2.57 5.20
N PRO A 337 -9.97 -2.24 4.10
CA PRO A 337 -10.70 -3.20 3.26
C PRO A 337 -9.89 -4.36 2.73
N ALA A 338 -8.59 -4.15 2.47
CA ALA A 338 -7.75 -5.20 1.93
C ALA A 338 -7.46 -6.29 2.95
N GLY A 339 -7.57 -6.05 4.26
CA GLY A 339 -7.27 -7.06 5.27
C GLY A 339 -5.80 -7.47 5.34
N VAL A 340 -4.89 -6.60 4.87
CA VAL A 340 -3.44 -6.80 4.89
C VAL A 340 -2.74 -5.54 5.38
N SER A 341 -1.52 -5.68 5.89
CA SER A 341 -0.69 -4.53 6.24
C SER A 341 -0.10 -3.92 4.97
N ILE A 342 -0.44 -2.66 4.70
CA ILE A 342 0.09 -1.88 3.60
C ILE A 342 1.13 -0.92 4.17
N GLN A 343 2.40 -1.15 3.85
CA GLN A 343 3.48 -0.27 4.30
C GLN A 343 3.52 1.02 3.48
N THR A 344 4.05 2.08 4.06
CA THR A 344 4.29 3.34 3.35
C THR A 344 5.72 3.78 3.53
N ALA A 345 6.44 3.85 2.42
CA ALA A 345 7.74 4.47 2.32
C ALA A 345 7.60 5.89 1.81
N PHE A 346 8.40 6.79 2.36
CA PHE A 346 8.46 8.18 1.91
C PHE A 346 9.88 8.52 1.50
N VAL A 347 10.03 9.02 0.28
CA VAL A 347 11.30 9.49 -0.29
C VAL A 347 11.25 11.00 -0.34
N GLY A 348 12.01 11.62 0.54
CA GLY A 348 12.17 13.07 0.59
C GLY A 348 13.20 13.50 -0.45
N PHE A 349 12.80 14.30 -1.43
CA PHE A 349 13.63 14.54 -2.61
C PHE A 349 14.13 15.98 -2.75
N GLY A 350 15.37 16.12 -3.21
CA GLY A 350 16.00 17.42 -3.48
C GLY A 350 16.53 18.13 -2.24
N SER A 351 17.06 19.34 -2.44
CA SER A 351 17.70 20.11 -1.36
C SER A 351 16.75 20.47 -0.21
N ASP A 352 15.45 20.57 -0.45
CA ASP A 352 14.44 20.84 0.60
C ASP A 352 14.31 19.69 1.62
N PHE A 353 14.68 18.47 1.21
CA PHE A 353 14.67 17.27 2.05
C PHE A 353 16.08 16.81 2.46
N SER A 354 17.08 17.69 2.31
CA SER A 354 18.48 17.37 2.62
C SER A 354 18.79 17.19 4.11
N SER A 355 17.93 17.70 5.00
CA SER A 355 18.11 17.62 6.44
C SER A 355 16.77 17.59 7.20
N LEU A 356 16.74 16.93 8.36
CA LEU A 356 15.57 16.83 9.25
C LEU A 356 15.31 18.11 10.08
N ASN A 357 15.43 19.28 9.44
CA ASN A 357 15.30 20.56 10.10
C ASN A 357 13.87 21.13 10.00
N SER A 358 13.24 21.02 8.83
CA SER A 358 11.88 21.52 8.59
C SER A 358 10.82 20.56 9.15
N SER A 359 9.65 21.12 9.46
CA SER A 359 8.51 20.34 9.96
C SER A 359 8.00 19.33 8.93
N ASP A 360 8.01 19.68 7.64
CA ASP A 360 7.60 18.76 6.56
C ASP A 360 8.52 17.55 6.43
N VAL A 361 9.84 17.76 6.49
CA VAL A 361 10.82 16.65 6.43
C VAL A 361 10.69 15.76 7.67
N LYS A 362 10.46 16.35 8.85
CA LYS A 362 10.17 15.60 10.08
C LYS A 362 8.86 14.81 9.94
N ASN A 363 7.80 15.40 9.39
CA ASN A 363 6.53 14.71 9.18
C ASN A 363 6.67 13.56 8.18
N ALA A 364 7.36 13.77 7.06
CA ALA A 364 7.68 12.72 6.09
C ALA A 364 8.44 11.55 6.75
N CYS A 365 9.45 11.88 7.55
CA CYS A 365 10.19 10.88 8.31
C CYS A 365 9.29 10.12 9.29
N ARG A 366 8.50 10.82 10.10
CA ARG A 366 7.56 10.19 11.06
C ARG A 366 6.51 9.32 10.37
N LEU A 367 5.98 9.74 9.22
CA LEU A 367 4.95 9.04 8.45
C LEU A 367 5.39 7.65 8.03
N SER A 368 6.64 7.49 7.60
CA SER A 368 7.12 6.24 7.01
C SER A 368 8.08 5.45 7.88
N SER A 369 8.61 6.02 8.96
CA SER A 369 9.67 5.41 9.76
C SER A 369 9.32 4.06 10.37
N ARG A 370 10.35 3.26 10.68
CA ARG A 370 10.19 1.94 11.31
C ARG A 370 9.75 2.06 12.75
N THR A 371 8.46 1.96 13.00
CA THR A 371 7.92 1.98 14.37
C THR A 371 7.52 0.62 14.90
N GLN A 372 7.45 -0.39 14.04
CA GLN A 372 7.02 -1.74 14.40
C GLN A 372 8.15 -2.77 14.17
N SER A 373 8.04 -3.92 14.82
CA SER A 373 9.07 -4.99 14.80
C SER A 373 9.20 -5.71 13.46
N ASP A 374 8.23 -5.54 12.56
CA ASP A 374 8.09 -6.34 11.34
C ASP A 374 9.14 -6.02 10.27
N ARG A 375 9.84 -4.89 10.40
CA ARG A 375 10.93 -4.46 9.53
C ARG A 375 12.25 -4.46 10.30
N LYS A 376 13.36 -4.73 9.60
CA LYS A 376 14.73 -4.56 10.13
C LYS A 376 15.34 -3.26 9.62
N GLY A 377 16.23 -2.68 10.43
CA GLY A 377 16.99 -1.47 10.08
C GLY A 377 16.27 -0.19 10.49
N ASP A 378 16.91 0.59 11.35
CA ASP A 378 16.34 1.86 11.82
C ASP A 378 16.59 2.99 10.82
N ASP A 379 15.67 3.94 10.85
CA ASP A 379 15.75 5.23 10.18
C ASP A 379 15.69 6.36 11.22
N ALA A 380 15.86 7.59 10.77
CA ALA A 380 16.07 8.74 11.65
C ALA A 380 14.88 9.11 12.54
N CYS A 381 13.69 8.52 12.36
CA CYS A 381 12.55 8.67 13.27
C CYS A 381 12.06 7.35 13.87
N SER A 382 12.89 6.29 13.83
CA SER A 382 12.62 5.02 14.52
C SER A 382 12.57 5.20 16.06
N PRO A 383 11.86 4.33 16.81
CA PRO A 383 11.65 4.46 18.26
C PRO A 383 12.91 4.55 19.10
N ASN A 384 14.04 4.03 18.59
CA ASN A 384 15.32 4.00 19.29
C ASN A 384 16.23 5.21 18.99
N GLN A 385 15.76 6.18 18.19
CA GLN A 385 16.52 7.39 17.89
C GLN A 385 16.45 8.40 19.04
N SER A 386 17.51 9.19 19.20
CA SER A 386 17.59 10.22 20.26
C SER A 386 16.77 11.47 19.93
N THR A 387 16.52 11.73 18.65
CA THR A 387 15.77 12.90 18.16
C THR A 387 14.73 12.46 17.14
N ASN A 388 13.58 13.15 17.12
CA ASN A 388 12.47 12.90 16.20
C ASN A 388 11.83 11.50 16.24
N ALA A 389 12.22 10.64 17.21
CA ALA A 389 11.70 9.30 17.36
C ALA A 389 10.17 9.26 17.49
N VAL A 390 9.58 8.27 16.82
CA VAL A 390 8.15 7.96 16.92
C VAL A 390 7.99 6.69 17.75
N ALA A 391 7.16 6.76 18.79
CA ALA A 391 6.86 5.60 19.62
C ALA A 391 6.02 4.56 18.86
N ALA A 392 6.16 3.28 19.25
CA ALA A 392 5.31 2.22 18.74
C ALA A 392 3.92 2.27 19.43
N PRO A 393 2.80 2.11 18.69
CA PRO A 393 2.70 2.00 17.24
C PRO A 393 2.78 3.38 16.56
N GLY A 394 3.59 3.48 15.50
CA GLY A 394 3.63 4.69 14.68
C GLY A 394 2.71 4.58 13.47
N TYR A 395 3.23 4.89 12.29
CA TYR A 395 2.44 5.13 11.08
C TYR A 395 2.65 4.02 10.04
N GLY A 396 3.34 4.32 8.92
CA GLY A 396 3.39 3.48 7.73
C GLY A 396 4.49 2.40 7.67
N ASN A 397 5.51 2.45 8.54
CA ASN A 397 6.54 1.40 8.69
C ASN A 397 7.33 0.99 7.42
N GLY A 398 7.34 1.76 6.34
CA GLY A 398 8.01 1.41 5.07
C GLY A 398 9.45 1.95 4.91
N GLY A 399 9.84 2.94 5.72
CA GLY A 399 11.14 3.60 5.73
C GLY A 399 11.10 5.02 5.17
N PHE A 400 11.98 5.87 5.71
CA PHE A 400 12.23 7.22 5.20
C PHE A 400 13.57 7.28 4.46
N PHE A 401 13.55 7.78 3.23
CA PHE A 401 14.72 7.83 2.35
C PHE A 401 14.95 9.25 1.82
N PRO A 402 15.75 10.09 2.50
CA PRO A 402 16.13 11.39 1.96
C PRO A 402 17.15 11.22 0.83
N THR A 403 16.95 11.90 -0.30
CA THR A 403 17.90 11.86 -1.42
C THR A 403 17.89 13.14 -2.26
N GLN A 404 19.03 13.45 -2.86
CA GLN A 404 19.24 14.60 -3.76
C GLN A 404 19.76 14.15 -5.14
N SER A 405 19.75 12.84 -5.43
CA SER A 405 20.38 12.30 -6.64
C SER A 405 19.53 11.23 -7.32
N SER A 406 19.72 11.07 -8.63
CA SER A 406 19.12 9.98 -9.41
C SER A 406 19.46 8.61 -8.83
N GLN A 407 20.69 8.42 -8.32
CA GLN A 407 21.11 7.16 -7.73
C GLN A 407 20.33 6.86 -6.46
N GLY A 408 20.11 7.85 -5.58
CA GLY A 408 19.33 7.60 -4.36
C GLY A 408 17.84 7.36 -4.62
N VAL A 409 17.28 7.84 -5.74
CA VAL A 409 15.96 7.40 -6.21
C VAL A 409 15.97 5.90 -6.53
N THR A 410 16.97 5.41 -7.27
CA THR A 410 17.13 3.97 -7.53
C THR A 410 17.28 3.16 -6.24
N ASP A 411 18.17 3.61 -5.36
CA ASP A 411 18.51 2.90 -4.12
C ASP A 411 17.32 2.84 -3.17
N SER A 412 16.54 3.91 -3.07
CA SER A 412 15.35 3.96 -2.21
C SER A 412 14.24 3.03 -2.67
N VAL A 413 14.01 2.88 -3.99
CA VAL A 413 13.06 1.89 -4.51
C VAL A 413 13.51 0.47 -4.15
N ILE A 414 14.78 0.14 -4.40
CA ILE A 414 15.32 -1.19 -4.10
C ILE A 414 15.29 -1.47 -2.60
N ALA A 415 15.67 -0.49 -1.78
CA ALA A 415 15.64 -0.61 -0.32
C ALA A 415 14.21 -0.84 0.19
N PHE A 416 13.22 -0.15 -0.36
CA PHE A 416 11.82 -0.39 0.01
C PHE A 416 11.33 -1.79 -0.38
N ILE A 417 11.65 -2.25 -1.59
CA ILE A 417 11.31 -3.62 -2.03
C ILE A 417 11.95 -4.68 -1.12
N ASN A 418 13.16 -4.44 -0.64
CA ASN A 418 13.84 -5.31 0.31
C ASN A 418 13.23 -5.21 1.72
N ASN A 419 12.72 -4.03 2.12
CA ASN A 419 12.01 -3.85 3.39
C ASN A 419 10.66 -4.60 3.44
N LEU A 420 10.07 -4.88 2.28
CA LEU A 420 8.86 -5.71 2.17
C LEU A 420 9.15 -7.21 2.35
N ASP A 421 10.43 -7.63 2.36
CA ASP A 421 10.77 -9.01 2.68
C ASP A 421 10.34 -9.34 4.10
N LYS A 422 9.40 -10.27 4.22
CA LYS A 422 9.22 -10.94 5.50
C LYS A 422 10.49 -11.72 5.79
N VAL A 423 11.01 -11.49 6.99
CA VAL A 423 11.97 -12.36 7.68
C VAL A 423 11.59 -13.82 7.39
N PRO A 424 12.58 -14.71 7.13
CA PRO A 424 12.34 -16.10 6.74
C PRO A 424 11.16 -16.72 7.49
N LEU A 425 10.35 -17.50 6.77
CA LEU A 425 9.20 -18.21 7.31
C LEU A 425 9.61 -18.84 8.65
N GLU A 426 8.77 -18.66 9.68
CA GLU A 426 9.05 -19.23 11.00
C GLU A 426 9.48 -20.69 10.85
N PRO A 427 10.61 -21.10 11.45
CA PRO A 427 11.21 -22.40 11.21
C PRO A 427 10.17 -23.51 11.39
N LEU A 428 9.97 -24.26 10.31
CA LEU A 428 9.10 -25.43 10.28
C LEU A 428 9.89 -26.61 10.83
N THR A 429 9.34 -27.29 11.83
CA THR A 429 9.83 -28.62 12.18
C THR A 429 9.30 -29.60 11.14
N THR A 430 10.17 -30.17 10.31
CA THR A 430 9.77 -30.99 9.18
C THR A 430 10.01 -32.48 9.45
N GLY A 431 8.99 -33.28 9.12
CA GLY A 431 9.04 -34.74 9.16
C GLY A 431 8.83 -35.37 10.54
N ALA A 432 8.75 -36.69 10.56
CA ALA A 432 8.67 -37.48 11.78
C ALA A 432 9.96 -37.36 12.61
N ILE A 433 9.80 -37.33 13.94
CA ILE A 433 10.93 -37.43 14.87
C ILE A 433 11.52 -38.84 14.76
N SER A 434 12.82 -38.93 14.50
CA SER A 434 13.52 -40.21 14.38
C SER A 434 14.07 -40.64 15.72
N VAL A 435 13.71 -41.85 16.17
CA VAL A 435 14.26 -42.48 17.37
C VAL A 435 15.18 -43.61 16.92
N PRO A 436 16.50 -43.49 17.08
CA PRO A 436 17.44 -44.54 16.68
C PRO A 436 17.39 -45.72 17.65
N TYR A 437 17.87 -46.88 17.19
CA TYR A 437 18.15 -48.01 18.07
C TYR A 437 19.28 -47.68 19.06
N ASP A 438 19.23 -48.28 20.23
CA ASP A 438 20.30 -48.20 21.22
C ASP A 438 21.55 -48.91 20.66
N ALA A 439 22.69 -48.20 20.68
CA ALA A 439 23.94 -48.69 20.13
C ALA A 439 24.53 -49.87 20.94
N LEU A 440 24.16 -50.00 22.22
CA LEU A 440 24.59 -51.08 23.11
C LEU A 440 23.58 -52.23 23.16
N ASN A 441 22.32 -51.97 22.82
CA ASN A 441 21.28 -53.00 22.72
C ASN A 441 20.37 -52.77 21.51
N PRO A 442 20.65 -53.41 20.36
CA PRO A 442 19.88 -53.24 19.13
C PRO A 442 18.41 -53.67 19.23
N LYS A 443 17.98 -54.34 20.31
CA LYS A 443 16.57 -54.68 20.56
C LYS A 443 15.75 -53.54 21.16
N ASN A 444 16.41 -52.48 21.64
CA ASN A 444 15.77 -51.33 22.28
C ASN A 444 15.96 -50.06 21.43
N LEU A 445 15.02 -49.14 21.56
CA LEU A 445 15.11 -47.78 21.02
C LEU A 445 15.73 -46.85 22.07
N GLN A 446 16.39 -45.79 21.63
CA GLN A 446 16.89 -44.75 22.53
C GLN A 446 15.74 -43.97 23.18
N GLU A 447 15.98 -43.43 24.37
CA GLU A 447 15.05 -42.56 25.10
C GLU A 447 14.97 -41.14 24.52
N TYR A 448 15.57 -40.92 23.34
CA TYR A 448 15.64 -39.63 22.70
C TYR A 448 15.25 -39.70 21.23
N GLY A 449 14.43 -38.74 20.81
CA GLY A 449 14.10 -38.50 19.42
C GLY A 449 14.82 -37.28 18.86
N TYR A 450 15.17 -37.36 17.58
CA TYR A 450 15.83 -36.30 16.84
C TYR A 450 14.88 -35.68 15.83
N LEU A 451 14.63 -34.37 15.98
CA LEU A 451 13.74 -33.60 15.11
C LEU A 451 14.55 -32.74 14.16
N ARG A 452 14.27 -32.85 12.87
CA ARG A 452 14.83 -31.96 11.86
C ARG A 452 14.03 -30.66 11.88
N ALA A 453 14.69 -29.57 12.23
CA ALA A 453 14.15 -28.22 12.14
C ALA A 453 14.70 -27.56 10.88
N PHE A 454 13.85 -26.81 10.21
CA PHE A 454 14.17 -26.24 8.91
C PHE A 454 13.54 -24.87 8.73
N GLU A 455 14.32 -23.90 8.27
CA GLU A 455 13.85 -22.54 8.04
C GLU A 455 13.87 -22.28 6.53
N PRO A 456 12.74 -22.56 5.83
CA PRO A 456 12.67 -22.30 4.40
C PRO A 456 12.74 -20.79 4.17
N ASN A 457 13.65 -20.38 3.29
CA ASN A 457 13.80 -19.00 2.86
C ASN A 457 13.64 -18.92 1.34
N PRO A 458 12.41 -19.11 0.81
CA PRO A 458 12.16 -19.10 -0.63
C PRO A 458 12.37 -17.71 -1.25
N ALA A 459 12.41 -16.65 -0.45
CA ALA A 459 12.66 -15.28 -0.90
C ALA A 459 14.14 -14.99 -1.18
N ASN A 460 15.05 -15.92 -0.83
CA ASN A 460 16.48 -15.77 -1.07
C ASN A 460 16.95 -16.74 -2.17
N THR A 461 17.99 -16.34 -2.92
CA THR A 461 18.62 -17.14 -3.98
C THR A 461 19.53 -18.26 -3.45
N TYR A 462 19.55 -18.54 -2.15
CA TYR A 462 20.36 -19.62 -1.60
C TYR A 462 19.90 -20.98 -2.14
N LEU A 463 20.84 -21.75 -2.69
CA LEU A 463 20.61 -23.14 -3.13
C LEU A 463 20.28 -24.08 -1.97
N THR A 464 20.59 -23.68 -0.73
CA THR A 464 20.34 -24.46 0.48
C THR A 464 19.61 -23.61 1.52
N TRP A 465 18.67 -24.25 2.20
CA TRP A 465 17.95 -23.67 3.33
C TRP A 465 18.59 -24.10 4.64
N ARG A 466 18.46 -23.25 5.66
CA ARG A 466 19.10 -23.50 6.96
C ARG A 466 18.34 -24.59 7.70
N GLY A 467 19.09 -25.54 8.27
CA GLY A 467 18.54 -26.63 9.07
C GLY A 467 19.29 -26.81 10.38
N ASN A 468 18.64 -27.47 11.35
CA ASN A 468 19.23 -27.86 12.62
C ASN A 468 18.60 -29.17 13.10
N LEU A 469 19.34 -29.98 13.84
CA LEU A 469 18.83 -31.20 14.45
C LEU A 469 18.59 -30.96 15.93
N LYS A 470 17.37 -31.17 16.41
CA LYS A 470 16.99 -31.00 17.82
C LYS A 470 16.89 -32.35 18.50
N LYS A 471 17.21 -32.42 19.79
CA LYS A 471 17.08 -33.62 20.62
C LYS A 471 15.98 -33.45 21.67
N TYR A 472 15.01 -34.35 21.70
CA TYR A 472 13.90 -34.36 22.67
C TYR A 472 13.80 -35.71 23.36
N HIS A 473 13.31 -35.74 24.59
CA HIS A 473 13.15 -36.97 25.38
C HIS A 473 11.84 -37.67 25.01
N VAL A 474 11.86 -38.99 24.89
CA VAL A 474 10.68 -39.82 24.66
C VAL A 474 10.05 -40.13 26.01
N VAL A 475 8.80 -39.76 26.21
CA VAL A 475 8.06 -40.13 27.42
C VAL A 475 7.79 -41.64 27.39
N LEU A 476 8.30 -42.39 28.36
CA LEU A 476 8.23 -43.86 28.36
C LEU A 476 7.03 -44.44 29.13
N SER A 477 6.32 -43.63 29.94
CA SER A 477 5.23 -44.10 30.78
C SER A 477 4.16 -43.03 31.02
N GLY A 478 2.99 -43.45 31.53
CA GLY A 478 1.86 -42.57 31.83
C GLY A 478 1.01 -42.23 30.60
N ALA A 479 0.09 -41.27 30.75
CA ALA A 479 -0.89 -40.92 29.72
C ALA A 479 -0.28 -40.35 28.42
N ASN A 480 0.98 -39.89 28.48
CA ASN A 480 1.72 -39.31 27.36
C ASN A 480 2.81 -40.25 26.82
N ALA A 481 2.80 -41.55 27.16
CA ALA A 481 3.81 -42.48 26.68
C ALA A 481 3.90 -42.47 25.13
N GLY A 482 5.11 -42.39 24.60
CA GLY A 482 5.41 -42.25 23.16
C GLY A 482 5.43 -40.81 22.66
N ALA A 483 5.01 -39.82 23.46
CA ALA A 483 5.15 -38.41 23.11
C ALA A 483 6.57 -37.89 23.38
N PHE A 484 6.91 -36.73 22.81
CA PHE A 484 8.20 -36.08 23.02
C PHE A 484 8.07 -34.94 24.01
N GLU A 485 8.99 -34.88 24.97
CA GLU A 485 9.09 -33.85 25.99
C GLU A 485 10.30 -32.95 25.74
N ALA A 486 10.12 -31.65 25.97
CA ALA A 486 11.20 -30.68 25.93
C ALA A 486 11.95 -30.62 27.27
N ASN A 487 13.24 -30.28 27.23
CA ASN A 487 14.06 -30.02 28.42
C ASN A 487 13.57 -28.81 29.24
N SER A 488 12.74 -27.96 28.65
CA SER A 488 12.01 -26.89 29.36
C SER A 488 10.80 -27.39 30.17
N GLY A 489 10.47 -28.68 30.06
CA GLY A 489 9.30 -29.31 30.64
C GLY A 489 8.08 -29.33 29.70
N GLY A 490 7.34 -30.43 29.73
CA GLY A 490 6.11 -30.63 28.95
C GLY A 490 6.32 -30.97 27.47
N LEU A 491 5.23 -31.33 26.80
CA LEU A 491 5.27 -31.88 25.44
C LEU A 491 5.82 -30.88 24.42
N VAL A 492 6.49 -31.38 23.38
CA VAL A 492 7.04 -30.57 22.28
C VAL A 492 5.92 -29.98 21.40
N TYR A 493 4.85 -30.73 21.20
CA TYR A 493 3.66 -30.32 20.45
C TYR A 493 2.48 -30.07 21.37
N ASN A 494 1.63 -29.11 21.01
CA ASN A 494 0.36 -28.86 21.70
C ASN A 494 -0.75 -29.82 21.18
N ALA A 495 -1.95 -29.72 21.76
CA ALA A 495 -3.09 -30.56 21.39
C ALA A 495 -3.54 -30.42 19.92
N SER A 496 -3.21 -29.31 19.25
CA SER A 496 -3.50 -29.10 17.83
C SER A 496 -2.38 -29.59 16.90
N GLY A 497 -1.34 -30.25 17.43
CA GLY A 497 -0.18 -30.71 16.67
C GLY A 497 0.80 -29.60 16.27
N ALA A 498 0.63 -28.38 16.79
CA ALA A 498 1.55 -27.28 16.54
C ALA A 498 2.75 -27.35 17.49
N PHE A 499 3.93 -27.01 16.96
CA PHE A 499 5.17 -26.97 17.72
C PHE A 499 5.12 -25.83 18.76
N ARG A 500 5.49 -26.10 20.01
CA ARG A 500 5.44 -25.09 21.09
C ARG A 500 6.67 -24.18 21.04
N THR A 501 6.48 -22.87 20.95
CA THR A 501 7.57 -21.88 20.85
C THR A 501 8.39 -21.73 22.14
N GLY A 502 7.87 -22.19 23.28
CA GLY A 502 8.57 -22.19 24.58
C GLY A 502 9.43 -23.43 24.84
N THR A 503 9.70 -24.27 23.83
CA THR A 503 10.50 -25.49 24.03
C THR A 503 11.99 -25.20 24.18
N LYS A 504 12.65 -26.09 24.92
CA LYS A 504 14.10 -26.20 24.94
C LYS A 504 14.51 -27.63 24.58
N ASP A 505 15.36 -27.80 23.59
CA ASP A 505 15.91 -29.11 23.24
C ASP A 505 17.02 -29.53 24.23
N TYR A 506 17.30 -30.83 24.33
CA TYR A 506 18.25 -31.41 25.28
C TYR A 506 19.71 -31.11 24.93
N TRP A 507 19.99 -30.62 23.73
CA TRP A 507 21.30 -30.17 23.29
C TRP A 507 21.51 -28.67 23.52
N ASN A 508 20.47 -27.94 23.92
CA ASN A 508 20.56 -26.54 24.29
C ASN A 508 20.96 -26.40 25.78
N SER A 509 22.19 -25.96 26.05
CA SER A 509 22.71 -25.71 27.41
C SER A 509 22.53 -24.25 27.88
N SER A 510 21.96 -23.38 27.04
CA SER A 510 21.84 -21.95 27.33
C SER A 510 20.68 -21.62 28.28
N THR A 511 20.52 -20.34 28.66
CA THR A 511 19.38 -19.87 29.47
C THR A 511 18.12 -19.57 28.66
N TYR A 512 18.18 -19.57 27.32
CA TYR A 512 17.04 -19.27 26.46
C TYR A 512 16.33 -20.53 25.94
N THR A 513 15.06 -20.39 25.60
CA THR A 513 14.29 -21.40 24.83
C THR A 513 14.63 -21.30 23.34
N ASP A 514 14.86 -22.43 22.66
CA ASP A 514 15.10 -22.43 21.21
C ASP A 514 13.81 -22.34 20.40
N GLY A 515 12.68 -22.81 20.94
CA GLY A 515 11.38 -22.74 20.26
C GLY A 515 11.37 -23.36 18.85
N GLY A 516 12.23 -24.36 18.61
CA GLY A 516 12.36 -24.99 17.29
C GLY A 516 13.20 -24.20 16.28
N LYS A 517 13.73 -23.02 16.65
CA LYS A 517 14.53 -22.16 15.75
C LYS A 517 15.82 -22.85 15.31
N VAL A 518 16.15 -22.77 14.02
CA VAL A 518 17.32 -23.48 13.47
C VAL A 518 18.66 -22.91 13.99
N PHE A 519 18.71 -21.66 14.44
CA PHE A 519 19.93 -21.00 14.89
C PHE A 519 20.14 -20.99 16.41
N LEU A 520 19.29 -21.67 17.17
CA LEU A 520 19.34 -21.72 18.64
C LEU A 520 19.37 -23.18 19.09
N GLY A 521 20.21 -23.61 20.04
CA GLY A 521 20.18 -25.01 20.52
C GLY A 521 20.51 -26.08 19.47
N GLY A 522 20.14 -27.33 19.73
CA GLY A 522 20.30 -28.46 18.83
C GLY A 522 21.75 -28.83 18.54
N SER A 523 21.97 -29.50 17.40
CA SER A 523 23.30 -29.82 16.90
C SER A 523 24.11 -28.56 16.68
N TYR A 524 23.47 -27.45 16.27
CA TYR A 524 24.13 -26.14 16.15
C TYR A 524 24.84 -25.69 17.43
N ALA A 525 24.31 -26.01 18.61
CA ALA A 525 24.96 -25.67 19.89
C ALA A 525 26.16 -26.59 20.24
N ASN A 526 26.32 -27.73 19.56
CA ASN A 526 27.30 -28.76 19.88
C ASN A 526 28.31 -29.03 18.76
N VAL A 527 28.10 -28.49 17.55
CA VAL A 527 29.02 -28.62 16.43
C VAL A 527 30.05 -27.48 16.50
N PRO A 528 31.34 -27.79 16.68
CA PRO A 528 32.41 -26.81 16.54
C PRO A 528 32.48 -26.35 15.09
N LEU A 529 32.35 -25.05 14.83
CA LEU A 529 32.53 -24.47 13.51
C LEU A 529 33.88 -23.73 13.43
N PRO A 530 34.58 -23.75 12.28
CA PRO A 530 35.79 -22.98 12.09
C PRO A 530 35.49 -21.48 12.14
N ILE A 531 36.30 -20.73 12.89
CA ILE A 531 36.27 -19.27 12.97
C ILE A 531 37.34 -18.66 12.05
N ALA A 532 37.01 -17.53 11.41
CA ALA A 532 37.96 -16.79 10.57
C ALA A 532 39.18 -16.33 11.40
N GLY A 533 40.39 -16.60 10.91
CA GLY A 533 41.65 -16.23 11.57
C GLY A 533 42.29 -17.33 12.42
N GLN A 534 41.84 -18.59 12.33
CA GLN A 534 42.47 -19.71 13.02
C GLN A 534 43.83 -20.09 12.41
N PRO A 535 44.84 -20.46 13.24
CA PRO A 535 46.04 -21.12 12.75
C PRO A 535 45.69 -22.46 12.09
N GLU A 536 46.12 -22.62 10.85
CA GLU A 536 45.90 -23.82 10.04
C GLU A 536 47.15 -24.71 10.05
N THR A 537 46.98 -26.00 10.30
CA THR A 537 48.04 -26.98 10.04
C THR A 537 47.88 -27.46 8.61
N ARG A 538 48.94 -27.35 7.80
CA ARG A 538 48.96 -27.77 6.40
C ARG A 538 49.91 -28.96 6.20
N ASP A 539 49.59 -29.87 5.28
CA ASP A 539 50.53 -30.91 4.84
C ASP A 539 51.63 -30.34 3.94
N ALA A 540 52.54 -31.19 3.47
CA ALA A 540 53.66 -30.80 2.61
C ALA A 540 53.20 -30.26 1.24
N GLU A 541 51.97 -30.59 0.85
CA GLU A 541 51.30 -30.17 -0.38
C GLU A 541 50.47 -28.89 -0.19
N GLY A 542 50.41 -28.36 1.04
CA GLY A 542 49.70 -27.13 1.38
C GLY A 542 48.21 -27.30 1.67
N ASN A 543 47.69 -28.53 1.72
CA ASN A 543 46.31 -28.82 2.10
C ASN A 543 46.15 -28.68 3.61
N ILE A 544 45.04 -28.09 4.03
CA ILE A 544 44.73 -27.93 5.45
C ILE A 544 44.33 -29.29 6.03
N THR A 545 45.11 -29.79 7.00
CA THR A 545 44.88 -31.08 7.66
C THR A 545 44.25 -30.93 9.04
N LYS A 546 44.36 -29.76 9.70
CA LYS A 546 43.77 -29.50 11.02
C LYS A 546 43.59 -28.01 11.30
N TYR A 547 42.45 -27.62 11.89
CA TYR A 547 42.22 -26.31 12.51
C TYR A 547 42.40 -26.41 14.04
N TYR A 548 43.00 -25.41 14.69
CA TYR A 548 43.36 -25.45 16.12
C TYR A 548 42.25 -24.87 17.01
N TYR A 549 41.41 -25.72 17.59
CA TYR A 549 40.30 -25.29 18.45
C TYR A 549 40.74 -24.55 19.71
N ALA A 550 40.14 -23.38 19.96
CA ALA A 550 40.10 -22.73 21.27
C ALA A 550 38.70 -22.11 21.51
N VAL A 551 38.24 -22.31 22.74
CA VAL A 551 36.92 -21.98 23.28
C VAL A 551 36.80 -20.46 23.54
N GLN A 552 35.55 -20.00 23.64
CA GLN A 552 35.11 -18.71 24.20
C GLN A 552 35.26 -17.46 23.34
N SER A 553 34.43 -17.33 22.32
CA SER A 553 33.41 -16.26 22.31
C SER A 553 32.51 -16.44 21.10
N LYS A 554 31.19 -16.44 21.38
CA LYS A 554 30.10 -16.39 20.40
C LYS A 554 30.44 -15.41 19.26
N ILE A 555 30.10 -15.74 18.01
CA ILE A 555 29.23 -14.94 17.11
C ILE A 555 29.15 -15.53 15.69
N ARG A 556 27.88 -15.55 15.21
CA ARG A 556 27.25 -15.34 13.89
C ARG A 556 28.01 -15.59 12.58
N ASN A 557 27.36 -16.37 11.70
CA ASN A 557 27.39 -16.16 10.24
C ASN A 557 26.67 -14.87 9.86
#